data_AF-A0A642BTQ5-F1
#
_entry.id   AF-A0A642BTQ5-F1
#
_cell.length_a   1.000
_cell.length_b   1.000
_cell.length_c   1.000
_cell.angle_alpha   90.00
_cell.angle_beta   90.00
_cell.angle_gamma   90.00
#
_symmetry.space_group_name_H-M   'P 1'
#
loop_
_entity.id
_entity.type
_entity.pdbx_description
1 polymer ?
#
loop_
_entity_poly.entity_id
_entity_poly.type
_entity_poly.pdbx_seq_one_letter_code
_entity_poly.pdbx_strand_id
1 'polypeptide(L)'
;NVVNRIDHAQSGAMMAFRILDKMGMPPEDVATVITAIGNHDEQTAAAVNAVAAALIIADKTDVRRSRVRNRSTINFDIHDRVNYAAEKSDVILEPDSKTITLDLKINTEICAVMDYFEIFTGRMLLCRKAAEFLGLQFKLDINDVYLL
;
A
#
# COMPACT_ATOMS: atom_id res chain seq x y z
N ASN A 1 -7.87 -13.05 -2.88
CA ASN A 1 -7.33 -13.98 -3.89
C ASN A 1 -8.08 -15.30 -3.79
N VAL A 2 -8.34 -15.99 -4.91
CA VAL A 2 -9.27 -17.14 -5.03
C VAL A 2 -8.69 -18.44 -4.43
N VAL A 3 -7.37 -18.51 -4.23
CA VAL A 3 -6.66 -19.72 -3.77
C VAL A 3 -6.28 -19.62 -2.29
N ASN A 4 -5.31 -18.76 -1.93
CA ASN A 4 -5.01 -18.39 -0.54
C ASN A 4 -4.24 -17.04 -0.51
N ARG A 5 -3.63 -16.67 0.63
CA ARG A 5 -2.80 -15.45 0.79
C ARG A 5 -1.31 -15.63 0.50
N ILE A 6 -0.81 -16.85 0.40
CA ILE A 6 0.56 -17.20 0.05
C ILE A 6 0.78 -16.94 -1.45
N ASP A 7 1.86 -16.24 -1.80
CA ASP A 7 2.26 -15.92 -3.19
C ASP A 7 1.11 -15.34 -4.04
N HIS A 8 0.30 -14.49 -3.41
CA HIS A 8 -0.91 -13.96 -4.02
C HIS A 8 -0.60 -12.93 -5.12
N ALA A 9 0.54 -12.23 -5.01
CA ALA A 9 1.02 -11.32 -6.05
C ALA A 9 1.36 -12.09 -7.34
N GLN A 10 2.11 -13.19 -7.23
CA GLN A 10 2.58 -13.97 -8.37
C GLN A 10 1.44 -14.70 -9.07
N SER A 11 0.57 -15.35 -8.30
CA SER A 11 -0.64 -15.98 -8.84
C SER A 11 -1.58 -14.95 -9.50
N GLY A 12 -1.75 -13.77 -8.88
CA GLY A 12 -2.52 -12.66 -9.46
C GLY A 12 -1.92 -12.13 -10.76
N ALA A 13 -0.59 -11.97 -10.84
CA ALA A 13 0.10 -11.54 -12.04
C ALA A 13 -0.09 -12.51 -13.21
N MET A 14 -0.04 -13.83 -12.95
CA MET A 14 -0.30 -14.86 -13.97
C MET A 14 -1.76 -14.86 -14.46
N MET A 15 -2.72 -14.61 -13.58
CA MET A 15 -4.12 -14.46 -13.98
C MET A 15 -4.33 -13.20 -14.82
N ALA A 16 -3.74 -12.06 -14.41
CA ALA A 16 -3.79 -10.80 -15.14
C ALA A 16 -3.17 -10.93 -16.53
N PHE A 17 -1.99 -11.58 -16.64
CA PHE A 17 -1.35 -11.89 -17.93
C PHE A 17 -2.35 -12.53 -18.90
N ARG A 18 -3.00 -13.61 -18.49
CA ARG A 18 -3.93 -14.36 -19.33
C ARG A 18 -5.17 -13.56 -19.73
N ILE A 19 -5.65 -12.67 -18.86
CA ILE A 19 -6.82 -11.83 -19.16
C ILE A 19 -6.45 -10.73 -20.14
N LEU A 20 -5.36 -10.00 -19.86
CA LEU A 20 -4.93 -8.85 -20.67
C LEU A 20 -4.47 -9.27 -22.07
N ASP A 21 -3.74 -10.39 -22.17
CA ASP A 21 -3.35 -11.01 -23.43
C ASP A 21 -4.58 -11.36 -24.30
N LYS A 22 -5.60 -12.00 -23.71
CA LYS A 22 -6.86 -12.31 -24.41
C LYS A 22 -7.67 -11.09 -24.83
N MET A 23 -7.52 -9.98 -24.11
CA MET A 23 -8.15 -8.70 -24.44
C MET A 23 -7.40 -7.94 -25.54
N GLY A 24 -6.26 -8.46 -26.02
CA GLY A 24 -5.47 -7.84 -27.08
C GLY A 24 -4.62 -6.65 -26.60
N MET A 25 -4.32 -6.57 -25.30
CA MET A 25 -3.38 -5.56 -24.79
C MET A 25 -1.97 -5.82 -25.36
N PRO A 26 -1.23 -4.79 -25.79
CA PRO A 26 0.12 -4.95 -26.33
C PRO A 26 1.06 -5.68 -25.34
N PRO A 27 1.96 -6.57 -25.81
CA PRO A 27 2.82 -7.36 -24.94
C PRO A 27 3.65 -6.53 -23.94
N GLU A 28 4.13 -5.36 -24.35
CA GLU A 28 4.88 -4.42 -23.52
C GLU A 28 4.06 -3.85 -22.35
N ASP A 29 2.78 -3.58 -22.58
CA ASP A 29 1.85 -3.08 -21.57
C ASP A 29 1.47 -4.22 -20.62
N VAL A 30 1.21 -5.41 -21.15
CA VAL A 30 0.97 -6.62 -20.34
C VAL A 30 2.16 -6.87 -19.42
N ALA A 31 3.38 -6.86 -19.97
CA ALA A 31 4.60 -7.06 -19.20
C ALA A 31 4.74 -6.02 -18.08
N THR A 32 4.43 -4.75 -18.36
CA THR A 32 4.46 -3.67 -17.37
C THR A 32 3.48 -3.92 -16.23
N VAL A 33 2.22 -4.26 -16.53
CA VAL A 33 1.17 -4.50 -15.53
C VAL A 33 1.49 -5.71 -14.66
N ILE A 34 1.83 -6.85 -15.26
CA ILE A 34 2.07 -8.09 -14.51
C ILE A 34 3.35 -7.99 -13.67
N THR A 35 4.34 -7.21 -14.12
CA THR A 35 5.54 -6.92 -13.32
C THR A 35 5.19 -6.13 -12.08
N ALA A 36 4.36 -5.09 -12.20
CA ALA A 36 3.90 -4.33 -11.05
C ALA A 36 3.10 -5.22 -10.07
N ILE A 37 2.14 -6.01 -10.57
CA ILE A 37 1.37 -6.93 -9.73
C ILE A 37 2.27 -7.98 -9.06
N GLY A 38 3.24 -8.55 -9.76
CA GLY A 38 4.11 -9.59 -9.20
C GLY A 38 5.05 -9.10 -8.09
N ASN A 39 5.34 -7.80 -8.04
CA ASN A 39 6.33 -7.20 -7.14
C ASN A 39 5.72 -6.25 -6.09
N HIS A 40 4.39 -6.25 -5.86
CA HIS A 40 3.77 -5.31 -4.90
C HIS A 40 3.60 -5.87 -3.48
N ASP A 41 3.66 -7.19 -3.29
CA ASP A 41 3.35 -7.80 -1.99
C ASP A 41 4.54 -7.81 -1.00
N GLU A 42 4.25 -7.65 0.28
CA GLU A 42 5.21 -7.27 1.33
C GLU A 42 6.47 -8.13 1.39
N GLN A 43 6.35 -9.45 1.22
CA GLN A 43 7.49 -10.38 1.35
C GLN A 43 8.48 -10.29 0.19
N THR A 44 8.01 -9.89 -0.99
CA THR A 44 8.79 -9.90 -2.24
C THR A 44 8.79 -8.56 -2.95
N ALA A 45 8.32 -7.50 -2.27
CA ALA A 45 8.08 -6.22 -2.90
C ALA A 45 9.36 -5.56 -3.41
N ALA A 46 9.33 -5.13 -4.66
CA ALA A 46 10.45 -4.48 -5.32
C ALA A 46 9.96 -3.43 -6.33
N ALA A 47 10.41 -2.19 -6.17
CA ALA A 47 10.20 -1.11 -7.13
C ALA A 47 11.14 -1.32 -8.33
N VAL A 48 10.76 -2.20 -9.26
CA VAL A 48 11.60 -2.55 -10.44
C VAL A 48 11.39 -1.63 -11.64
N ASN A 49 10.27 -0.89 -11.66
CA ASN A 49 9.97 0.16 -12.62
C ASN A 49 9.03 1.20 -11.98
N ALA A 50 8.77 2.30 -12.69
CA ALA A 50 7.95 3.39 -12.16
C ALA A 50 6.51 2.97 -11.82
N VAL A 51 5.91 2.06 -12.59
CA VAL A 51 4.55 1.56 -12.35
C VAL A 51 4.49 0.68 -11.11
N ALA A 52 5.48 -0.20 -10.93
CA ALA A 52 5.62 -1.02 -9.73
C ALA A 52 5.84 -0.17 -8.48
N ALA A 53 6.68 0.86 -8.57
CA ALA A 53 6.90 1.81 -7.47
C ALA A 53 5.60 2.54 -7.08
N ALA A 54 4.88 3.07 -8.07
CA ALA A 54 3.60 3.74 -7.84
C ALA A 54 2.55 2.78 -7.23
N LEU A 55 2.47 1.54 -7.73
CA LEU A 55 1.56 0.53 -7.20
C LEU A 55 1.89 0.15 -5.74
N ILE A 56 3.17 -0.03 -5.40
CA ILE A 56 3.60 -0.30 -4.03
C ILE A 56 3.13 0.83 -3.11
N ILE A 57 3.38 2.10 -3.48
CA ILE A 57 2.94 3.23 -2.65
C ILE A 57 1.41 3.21 -2.50
N ALA A 58 0.66 3.07 -3.60
CA ALA A 58 -0.80 3.09 -3.57
C ALA A 58 -1.39 1.95 -2.71
N ASP A 59 -0.84 0.73 -2.78
CA ASP A 59 -1.32 -0.41 -1.99
C ASP A 59 -0.95 -0.29 -0.50
N LYS A 60 0.30 0.11 -0.22
CA LYS A 60 0.85 0.12 1.14
C LYS A 60 0.40 1.32 1.97
N THR A 61 -0.04 2.39 1.32
CA THR A 61 -0.67 3.56 1.96
C THR A 61 -2.18 3.38 2.20
N ASP A 62 -2.82 2.31 1.72
CA ASP A 62 -4.26 2.08 1.89
C ASP A 62 -4.63 1.69 3.34
N VAL A 63 -4.75 2.71 4.18
CA VAL A 63 -5.17 2.64 5.58
C VAL A 63 -6.43 3.49 5.74
N ARG A 64 -7.62 2.88 5.81
CA ARG A 64 -8.88 3.64 5.85
C ARG A 64 -10.00 2.89 6.54
N ARG A 65 -10.85 3.64 7.24
CA ARG A 65 -12.00 3.11 7.99
C ARG A 65 -12.98 2.29 7.15
N SER A 66 -13.21 2.69 5.91
CA SER A 66 -14.15 2.01 5.00
C SER A 66 -13.70 0.61 4.57
N ARG A 67 -12.45 0.23 4.83
CA ARG A 67 -11.94 -1.13 4.59
C ARG A 67 -12.57 -2.15 5.56
N VAL A 68 -12.97 -1.72 6.74
CA VAL A 68 -13.51 -2.57 7.81
C VAL A 68 -15.00 -2.79 7.59
N ARG A 69 -15.35 -3.96 7.04
CA ARG A 69 -16.75 -4.30 6.71
C ARG A 69 -17.54 -4.84 7.90
N ASN A 70 -16.88 -5.58 8.80
CA ASN A 70 -17.52 -6.15 9.97
C ASN A 70 -17.03 -5.44 11.23
N ARG A 71 -17.93 -4.75 11.95
CA ARG A 71 -17.54 -4.05 13.18
C ARG A 71 -17.29 -4.99 14.35
N SER A 72 -17.74 -6.24 14.29
CA SER A 72 -17.51 -7.21 15.36
C SER A 72 -16.06 -7.70 15.44
N THR A 73 -15.26 -7.53 14.38
CA THR A 73 -13.84 -7.96 14.33
C THR A 73 -12.87 -6.90 14.83
N ILE A 74 -13.31 -5.64 14.98
CA ILE A 74 -12.48 -4.51 15.43
C ILE A 74 -11.77 -4.82 16.76
N ASN A 75 -12.42 -5.55 17.67
CA ASN A 75 -11.86 -5.87 18.98
C ASN A 75 -10.80 -6.99 18.93
N PHE A 76 -10.73 -7.77 17.85
CA PHE A 76 -9.94 -9.00 17.78
C PHE A 76 -8.85 -8.99 16.70
N ASP A 77 -9.00 -8.16 15.66
CA ASP A 77 -7.99 -7.99 14.62
C ASP A 77 -7.39 -6.58 14.69
N ILE A 78 -6.08 -6.52 14.98
CA ILE A 78 -5.32 -5.27 15.09
C ILE A 78 -5.32 -4.50 13.76
N HIS A 79 -5.36 -5.19 12.60
CA HIS A 79 -5.45 -4.55 11.29
C HIS A 79 -6.80 -3.83 11.13
N ASP A 80 -7.90 -4.50 11.48
CA ASP A 80 -9.23 -3.89 11.42
C ASP A 80 -9.35 -2.75 12.42
N ARG A 81 -8.75 -2.88 13.61
CA ARG A 81 -8.78 -1.81 14.62
C ARG A 81 -8.07 -0.55 14.14
N VAL A 82 -6.84 -0.67 13.63
CA VAL A 82 -6.06 0.46 13.10
C VAL A 82 -6.77 1.08 11.89
N ASN A 83 -7.28 0.27 10.96
CA ASN A 83 -8.05 0.80 9.83
C ASN A 83 -9.31 1.54 10.32
N TYR A 84 -10.04 0.99 11.29
CA TYR A 84 -11.25 1.62 11.81
C TYR A 84 -10.98 2.94 12.54
N ALA A 85 -9.82 3.06 13.19
CA ALA A 85 -9.36 4.26 13.86
C ALA A 85 -8.90 5.36 12.89
N ALA A 86 -8.58 5.04 11.63
CA ALA A 86 -8.18 6.01 10.62
C ALA A 86 -9.37 6.84 10.10
N GLU A 87 -9.57 8.02 10.70
CA GLU A 87 -10.61 8.99 10.34
C GLU A 87 -10.28 9.77 9.06
N LYS A 88 -8.99 9.98 8.79
CA LYS A 88 -8.45 10.59 7.57
C LYS A 88 -7.27 9.75 7.07
N SER A 89 -7.14 9.66 5.76
CA SER A 89 -6.01 9.01 5.10
C SER A 89 -5.85 9.57 3.70
N ASP A 90 -4.89 10.47 3.54
CA ASP A 90 -4.58 11.15 2.29
C ASP A 90 -3.14 10.87 1.89
N VAL A 91 -2.92 10.73 0.57
CA VAL A 91 -1.59 10.62 -0.02
C VAL A 91 -1.35 11.86 -0.86
N ILE A 92 -0.42 12.70 -0.42
CA ILE A 92 -0.18 14.02 -0.98
C ILE A 92 1.16 13.97 -1.72
N LEU A 93 1.13 14.21 -3.04
CA LEU A 93 2.33 14.33 -3.87
C LEU A 93 2.65 15.81 -4.07
N GLU A 94 3.85 16.22 -3.69
CA GLU A 94 4.38 17.57 -3.86
C GLU A 94 5.61 17.51 -4.79
N PRO A 95 5.44 17.77 -6.10
CA PRO A 95 6.53 17.65 -7.07
C PRO A 95 7.70 18.59 -6.82
N ASP A 96 7.41 19.83 -6.40
CA ASP A 96 8.42 20.88 -6.20
C ASP A 96 9.39 20.54 -5.06
N SER A 97 8.86 20.03 -3.95
CA SER A 97 9.66 19.54 -2.82
C SER A 97 10.10 18.08 -2.97
N LYS A 98 9.72 17.41 -4.05
CA LYS A 98 9.99 15.98 -4.33
C LYS A 98 9.55 15.07 -3.18
N THR A 99 8.36 15.30 -2.63
CA THR A 99 7.87 14.53 -1.48
C THR A 99 6.54 13.87 -1.78
N ILE A 100 6.34 12.68 -1.21
CA ILE A 100 5.05 12.02 -1.12
C ILE A 100 4.75 11.73 0.35
N THR A 101 3.66 12.31 0.86
CA THR A 101 3.30 12.27 2.27
C THR A 101 2.05 11.42 2.45
N LEU A 102 2.10 10.43 3.33
CA LEU A 102 0.91 9.77 3.88
C LEU A 102 0.48 10.55 5.12
N ASP A 103 -0.66 11.23 5.03
CA ASP A 103 -1.27 12.04 6.09
C ASP A 103 -2.46 11.28 6.70
N LEU A 104 -2.31 10.87 7.95
CA LEU A 104 -3.27 10.08 8.70
C LEU A 104 -3.80 10.86 9.90
N LYS A 105 -5.12 10.74 10.12
CA LYS A 105 -5.75 11.08 11.39
C LYS A 105 -6.24 9.81 12.07
N ILE A 106 -5.62 9.45 13.18
CA ILE A 106 -5.94 8.25 13.96
C ILE A 106 -6.68 8.66 15.23
N ASN A 107 -7.87 8.10 15.43
CA ASN A 107 -8.64 8.24 16.65
C ASN A 107 -7.99 7.43 17.78
N THR A 108 -7.33 8.13 18.70
CA THR A 108 -6.55 7.52 19.79
C THR A 108 -7.40 6.95 20.92
N GLU A 109 -8.72 7.21 20.94
CA GLU A 109 -9.66 6.52 21.84
C GLU A 109 -9.94 5.07 21.37
N ILE A 110 -9.69 4.77 20.09
CA ILE A 110 -9.90 3.45 19.50
C ILE A 110 -8.62 2.61 19.51
N CYS A 111 -7.48 3.19 19.12
CA CYS A 111 -6.17 2.53 19.19
C CYS A 111 -5.03 3.52 19.43
N ALA A 112 -3.97 3.05 20.08
CA ALA A 112 -2.75 3.84 20.20
C ALA A 112 -2.07 4.01 18.83
N VAL A 113 -1.30 5.09 18.65
CA VAL A 113 -0.46 5.27 17.44
C VAL A 113 0.58 4.15 17.32
N MET A 114 1.02 3.57 18.45
CA MET A 114 1.93 2.41 18.43
C MET A 114 1.34 1.18 17.73
N ASP A 115 0.02 0.95 17.83
CA ASP A 115 -0.65 -0.17 17.14
C ASP A 115 -0.52 -0.02 15.60
N TYR A 116 -0.48 1.21 15.09
CA TYR A 116 -0.21 1.45 13.67
C TYR A 116 1.18 0.95 13.29
N PHE A 117 2.21 1.32 14.06
CA PHE A 117 3.58 0.91 13.77
C PHE A 117 3.80 -0.60 13.88
N GLU A 118 3.15 -1.26 14.82
CA GLU A 118 3.26 -2.72 14.99
C GLU A 118 2.94 -3.46 13.69
N ILE A 119 1.97 -2.96 12.93
CA ILE A 119 1.50 -3.62 11.70
C ILE A 119 2.08 -3.01 10.43
N PHE A 120 2.16 -1.68 10.38
CA PHE A 120 2.39 -0.95 9.13
C PHE A 120 3.84 -0.55 8.92
N THR A 121 4.75 -0.74 9.89
CA THR A 121 6.18 -0.37 9.74
C THR A 121 6.81 -1.00 8.50
N GLY A 122 6.59 -2.30 8.27
CA GLY A 122 7.10 -2.97 7.08
C GLY A 122 6.59 -2.33 5.78
N ARG A 123 5.32 -1.93 5.75
CA ARG A 123 4.70 -1.25 4.62
C ARG A 123 5.29 0.12 4.36
N MET A 124 5.53 0.91 5.42
CA MET A 124 6.14 2.23 5.30
C MET A 124 7.58 2.17 4.77
N LEU A 125 8.33 1.13 5.16
CA LEU A 125 9.66 0.89 4.59
C LEU A 125 9.60 0.62 3.08
N LEU A 126 8.57 -0.11 2.62
CA LEU A 126 8.35 -0.34 1.18
C LEU A 126 7.95 0.95 0.46
N CYS A 127 7.07 1.77 1.04
CA CYS A 127 6.73 3.09 0.50
C CYS A 127 7.96 3.97 0.36
N ARG A 128 8.84 4.00 1.38
CA ARG A 128 10.10 4.74 1.32
C ARG A 128 10.99 4.30 0.17
N LYS A 129 11.25 3.00 0.03
CA LYS A 129 12.06 2.45 -1.07
C LYS A 129 11.45 2.73 -2.44
N ALA A 130 10.13 2.63 -2.56
CA ALA A 130 9.42 2.92 -3.80
C ALA A 130 9.45 4.41 -4.15
N ALA A 131 9.31 5.31 -3.18
CA ALA A 131 9.47 6.75 -3.37
C ALA A 131 10.90 7.09 -3.79
N GLU A 132 11.92 6.51 -3.14
CA GLU A 132 13.32 6.67 -3.49
C GLU A 132 13.61 6.27 -4.94
N PHE A 133 13.02 5.16 -5.41
CA PHE A 133 13.11 4.74 -6.81
C PHE A 133 12.58 5.79 -7.79
N LEU A 134 11.52 6.51 -7.39
CA LEU A 134 10.92 7.61 -8.18
C LEU A 134 11.67 8.94 -8.00
N GLY A 135 12.75 8.98 -7.22
CA GLY A 135 13.48 10.21 -6.89
C GLY A 135 12.73 11.14 -5.93
N LEU A 136 11.82 10.57 -5.13
CA LEU A 136 10.99 11.26 -4.14
C LEU A 136 11.37 10.83 -2.72
N GLN A 137 11.07 11.67 -1.74
CA GLN A 137 11.13 11.33 -0.32
C GLN A 137 9.72 10.95 0.18
N PHE A 138 9.59 9.77 0.80
CA PHE A 138 8.36 9.40 1.51
C PHE A 138 8.33 10.03 2.89
N LYS A 139 7.18 10.57 3.30
CA LYS A 139 6.92 11.11 4.63
C LYS A 139 5.67 10.50 5.22
N LEU A 140 5.65 10.34 6.54
CA LEU A 140 4.48 9.91 7.29
C LEU A 140 4.11 10.98 8.31
N ASP A 141 2.88 11.46 8.24
CA ASP A 141 2.27 12.38 9.19
C ASP A 141 1.11 11.66 9.87
N ILE A 142 1.16 11.53 11.20
CA ILE A 142 0.06 10.95 11.99
C ILE A 142 -0.32 11.94 13.08
N ASN A 143 -1.55 12.45 13.04
CA ASN A 143 -2.05 13.43 14.01
C ASN A 143 -1.12 14.64 14.17
N ASP A 144 -0.66 15.21 13.05
CA ASP A 144 0.24 16.37 12.98
C ASP A 144 1.66 16.09 13.55
N VAL A 145 2.03 14.82 13.71
CA VAL A 145 3.37 14.38 14.11
C VAL A 145 4.10 13.83 12.89
N TYR A 146 5.10 14.57 12.44
CA TYR A 146 5.97 14.16 11.35
C TYR A 146 6.98 13.11 11.77
N LEU A 147 7.04 12.02 11.01
CA LEU A 147 8.11 11.03 11.07
C LEU A 147 8.89 11.08 9.75
N LEU A 148 10.18 11.39 9.89
CA LEU A 148 11.16 11.52 8.81
C LEU A 148 11.81 10.18 8.47
#